data_AF-A0A355FR71-F1
#
_entry.id   AF-A0A355FR71-F1
#
_cell.length_a   1.000
_cell.length_b   1.000
_cell.length_c   1.000
_cell.angle_alpha   90.00
_cell.angle_beta   90.00
_cell.angle_gamma   90.00
#
_symmetry.space_group_name_H-M   'P 1'
#
loop_
_entity.id
_entity.type
_entity.pdbx_description
1 polymer ?
#
loop_
_entity_poly.entity_id
_entity_poly.type
_entity_poly.pdbx_seq_one_letter_code
_entity_poly.pdbx_strand_id
1 'polypeptide(L)'
;MSIQTNQAVEYNLAPNGDFVIGNYQQKKTFSSFLSGIAGPHGIPLWVFYVNRGQGIASFGLGDKDHAMMEFEPANKAYQNVPTKGFRTLIKTLKTPQPALYEPFRRVQAGVDTKMIISLSTLTIEEVASSLGLKTRIQYFILPEEPFGALVRKVSIRNLNKTPQTLEVLDGMPIVIPSGLSNQALKETSQTVSAWARVYGLAEKTAFYRTAASIADSTEVETAETGNFFFSFRSSEEGNELLMPLVEPELIFAEDTSLDQPLGFLRQELSTFAGFQITANRFPCAMGAVQKELAPDEELTICSVFGFLPQIHLLPAVRDRVLAPGYLEKRQAKAAALHDYYADHCLTVCNDPRFTYYTRQTYLDNFLRGGFSLNLGGTGKKTPYYVFSRKHGDLERDYNYFKLAPTFYSHGNGNFRDVLQNRRCDNFFNAHLKVTNIKTFACLLQPDGFNPLIIKGTKYLLTDQAAKELALRQVAAADRARLEELLSKPFSPGAIANLITAEGIKLSTPLPDFLGLLIEKAHTWTEADFGEGYWIDHWTYLLDLIQTYLALYPEELTQLLSTDQTYTFYDSGVKILPRSKKYVLTGDGPRQTAALSVDPAKTEMIEARADFPHAVRAGKGHGEIYRTNLLGILFT
;
A
#
# COMPACT_ATOMS: atom_id res chain seq x y z
N MET A 1 30.63 -34.55 -27.69
CA MET A 1 31.65 -34.22 -26.68
C MET A 1 31.12 -33.09 -25.83
N SER A 2 31.18 -33.27 -24.52
CA SER A 2 30.48 -32.55 -23.46
C SER A 2 30.71 -31.04 -23.47
N ILE A 3 29.65 -30.26 -23.61
CA ILE A 3 29.59 -28.92 -23.04
C ILE A 3 29.17 -29.10 -21.59
N GLN A 4 30.15 -29.31 -20.71
CA GLN A 4 30.01 -28.98 -19.30
C GLN A 4 30.03 -27.45 -19.19
N THR A 5 28.87 -26.82 -19.19
CA THR A 5 28.69 -25.52 -18.53
C THR A 5 28.29 -25.78 -17.08
N ASN A 6 29.27 -26.08 -16.22
CA ASN A 6 29.12 -25.97 -14.76
C ASN A 6 29.02 -24.47 -14.43
N GLN A 7 27.82 -23.91 -14.29
CA GLN A 7 27.02 -23.75 -13.06
C GLN A 7 27.61 -22.76 -12.05
N ALA A 8 26.92 -21.62 -11.87
CA ALA A 8 26.58 -21.13 -10.54
C ALA A 8 25.37 -20.20 -10.62
N VAL A 9 24.25 -20.70 -10.10
CA VAL A 9 22.96 -20.04 -9.91
C VAL A 9 23.17 -18.70 -9.17
N GLU A 10 22.93 -17.54 -9.78
CA GLU A 10 21.61 -16.96 -10.10
C GLU A 10 20.98 -16.15 -8.94
N TYR A 11 21.38 -16.35 -7.68
CA TYR A 11 20.86 -15.62 -6.51
C TYR A 11 21.98 -15.34 -5.49
N ASN A 12 22.01 -14.14 -4.90
CA ASN A 12 23.00 -13.75 -3.90
C ASN A 12 22.44 -12.76 -2.86
N LEU A 13 22.89 -12.86 -1.61
CA LEU A 13 22.68 -11.83 -0.60
C LEU A 13 23.91 -10.93 -0.52
N ALA A 14 23.77 -9.67 -0.90
CA ALA A 14 24.85 -8.70 -0.82
C ALA A 14 25.17 -8.33 0.63
N PRO A 15 26.39 -7.83 0.94
CA PRO A 15 26.79 -7.49 2.31
C PRO A 15 25.93 -6.42 2.98
N ASN A 16 25.21 -5.60 2.21
CA ASN A 16 24.27 -4.60 2.70
C ASN A 16 22.86 -5.14 2.95
N GLY A 17 22.61 -6.44 2.69
CA GLY A 17 21.31 -7.08 2.85
C GLY A 17 20.45 -7.14 1.59
N ASP A 18 20.91 -6.56 0.48
CA ASP A 18 20.15 -6.61 -0.77
C ASP A 18 20.17 -8.03 -1.35
N PHE A 19 19.01 -8.51 -1.78
CA PHE A 19 18.88 -9.79 -2.48
C PHE A 19 18.99 -9.58 -3.99
N VAL A 20 20.02 -10.15 -4.59
CA VAL A 20 20.37 -9.99 -6.01
C VAL A 20 20.01 -11.24 -6.79
N ILE A 21 19.28 -11.06 -7.88
CA ILE A 21 18.89 -12.12 -8.81
C ILE A 21 19.52 -11.80 -10.17
N GLY A 22 20.55 -12.55 -10.56
CA GLY A 22 21.20 -12.41 -11.86
C GLY A 22 20.37 -13.06 -12.96
N ASN A 23 20.23 -12.41 -14.12
CA ASN A 23 19.39 -12.86 -15.24
C ASN A 23 17.96 -13.24 -14.80
N TYR A 24 17.33 -12.34 -14.03
CA TYR A 24 16.08 -12.58 -13.31
C TYR A 24 14.91 -13.02 -14.20
N GLN A 25 14.89 -12.61 -15.48
CA GLN A 25 13.85 -12.98 -16.44
C GLN A 25 13.89 -14.45 -16.85
N GLN A 26 15.05 -15.11 -16.73
CA GLN A 26 15.20 -16.54 -16.99
C GLN A 26 14.79 -17.42 -15.80
N LYS A 27 14.55 -16.81 -14.63
CA LYS A 27 14.23 -17.54 -13.40
C LYS A 27 12.78 -17.98 -13.37
N LYS A 28 12.50 -18.94 -12.46
CA LYS A 28 11.13 -19.29 -12.08
C LYS A 28 10.35 -18.04 -11.75
N THR A 29 9.13 -17.94 -12.29
CA THR A 29 8.25 -16.80 -12.06
C THR A 29 7.97 -16.63 -10.58
N PHE A 30 8.03 -15.40 -10.10
CA PHE A 30 7.56 -15.03 -8.76
C PHE A 30 6.96 -13.63 -8.79
N SER A 31 6.05 -13.39 -7.87
CA SER A 31 5.52 -12.07 -7.56
C SER A 31 5.89 -11.66 -6.13
N SER A 32 5.98 -10.35 -5.90
CA SER A 32 6.25 -9.77 -4.59
C SER A 32 5.75 -8.32 -4.57
N PHE A 33 6.06 -7.57 -3.51
CA PHE A 33 5.58 -6.21 -3.31
C PHE A 33 6.63 -5.32 -2.64
N LEU A 34 6.61 -4.03 -2.96
CA LEU A 34 7.23 -3.04 -2.07
C LEU A 34 6.36 -2.90 -0.83
N SER A 35 6.96 -2.82 0.35
CA SER A 35 6.30 -2.90 1.66
C SER A 35 5.10 -1.96 1.85
N GLY A 36 5.05 -0.84 1.12
CA GLY A 36 4.05 0.21 1.28
C GLY A 36 4.31 1.11 2.49
N ILE A 37 5.43 0.96 3.19
CA ILE A 37 5.76 1.80 4.36
C ILE A 37 6.19 3.19 3.90
N ALA A 38 5.29 4.15 4.07
CA ALA A 38 5.55 5.58 3.85
C ALA A 38 5.87 6.34 5.15
N GLY A 39 5.93 5.64 6.30
CA GLY A 39 6.07 6.25 7.62
C GLY A 39 4.73 6.73 8.22
N PRO A 40 4.71 7.20 9.47
CA PRO A 40 3.48 7.60 10.15
C PRO A 40 2.82 8.85 9.56
N HIS A 41 3.59 9.74 8.90
CA HIS A 41 3.09 10.95 8.26
C HIS A 41 3.18 10.86 6.72
N GLY A 42 3.24 9.64 6.19
CA GLY A 42 3.20 9.38 4.75
C GLY A 42 1.91 8.69 4.33
N ILE A 43 1.44 9.00 3.13
CA ILE A 43 0.35 8.25 2.49
C ILE A 43 0.95 7.05 1.75
N PRO A 44 0.57 5.81 2.09
CA PRO A 44 1.17 4.63 1.49
C PRO A 44 0.61 4.35 0.08
N LEU A 45 1.36 3.56 -0.69
CA LEU A 45 0.89 2.91 -1.92
C LEU A 45 1.04 1.40 -1.79
N TRP A 46 0.15 0.67 -2.43
CA TRP A 46 0.39 -0.74 -2.71
C TRP A 46 1.09 -0.86 -4.06
N VAL A 47 2.19 -1.61 -4.13
CA VAL A 47 3.01 -1.76 -5.34
C VAL A 47 3.43 -3.22 -5.45
N PHE A 48 2.93 -3.91 -6.47
CA PHE A 48 3.28 -5.29 -6.78
C PHE A 48 4.27 -5.36 -7.94
N TYR A 49 5.22 -6.30 -7.87
CA TYR A 49 6.19 -6.54 -8.92
C TYR A 49 6.38 -8.03 -9.18
N VAL A 50 6.87 -8.34 -10.38
CA VAL A 50 7.22 -9.69 -10.84
C VAL A 50 8.62 -9.69 -11.42
N ASN A 51 9.21 -10.86 -11.64
CA ASN A 51 10.52 -11.00 -12.28
C ASN A 51 10.46 -11.02 -13.82
N ARG A 52 9.60 -10.20 -14.43
CA ARG A 52 9.45 -10.06 -15.88
C ARG A 52 9.48 -8.60 -16.28
N GLY A 53 9.96 -8.30 -17.49
CA GLY A 53 10.04 -6.94 -18.00
C GLY A 53 10.73 -6.01 -17.01
N GLN A 54 10.18 -4.81 -16.83
CA GLN A 54 10.75 -3.83 -15.89
C GLN A 54 10.26 -3.96 -14.44
N GLY A 55 9.66 -5.10 -14.07
CA GLY A 55 9.39 -5.44 -12.67
C GLY A 55 7.98 -5.10 -12.20
N ILE A 56 7.62 -3.82 -12.10
CA ILE A 56 6.32 -3.40 -11.55
C ILE A 56 5.17 -3.93 -12.42
N ALA A 57 4.23 -4.62 -11.78
CA ALA A 57 3.10 -5.29 -12.41
C ALA A 57 1.77 -4.60 -12.16
N SER A 58 1.61 -3.96 -10.99
CA SER A 58 0.43 -3.19 -10.65
C SER A 58 0.72 -2.31 -9.44
N PHE A 59 0.12 -1.13 -9.37
CA PHE A 59 0.20 -0.27 -8.19
C PHE A 59 -0.97 0.72 -8.13
N GLY A 60 -1.25 1.21 -6.93
CA GLY A 60 -2.31 2.17 -6.68
C GLY A 60 -2.43 2.56 -5.22
N LEU A 61 -3.55 3.21 -4.91
CA LEU A 61 -3.91 3.69 -3.59
C LEU A 61 -4.97 2.79 -2.98
N GLY A 62 -5.08 2.66 -1.65
CA GLY A 62 -6.27 2.05 -1.03
C GLY A 62 -6.39 0.54 -1.23
N ASP A 63 -6.84 0.12 -2.40
CA ASP A 63 -7.22 -1.23 -2.79
C ASP A 63 -7.15 -1.36 -4.32
N LYS A 64 -7.55 -2.52 -4.86
CA LYS A 64 -7.52 -2.78 -6.30
C LYS A 64 -8.50 -1.94 -7.11
N ASP A 65 -9.50 -1.30 -6.49
CA ASP A 65 -10.47 -0.43 -7.19
C ASP A 65 -9.93 0.99 -7.41
N HIS A 66 -8.74 1.28 -6.90
CA HIS A 66 -8.05 2.57 -7.05
C HIS A 66 -6.63 2.35 -7.60
N ALA A 67 -6.51 1.48 -8.60
CA ALA A 67 -5.28 1.19 -9.31
C ALA A 67 -4.92 2.33 -10.29
N MET A 68 -3.63 2.67 -10.38
CA MET A 68 -3.08 3.51 -11.46
C MET A 68 -2.51 2.64 -12.60
N MET A 69 -1.94 1.49 -12.24
CA MET A 69 -1.60 0.40 -13.15
C MET A 69 -2.51 -0.78 -12.82
N GLU A 70 -3.29 -1.24 -13.79
CA GLU A 70 -4.35 -2.24 -13.62
C GLU A 70 -3.91 -3.47 -12.80
N PHE A 71 -4.75 -3.91 -11.87
CA PHE A 71 -4.48 -5.11 -11.08
C PHE A 71 -4.77 -6.37 -11.91
N GLU A 72 -3.80 -7.27 -11.99
CA GLU A 72 -3.93 -8.56 -12.67
C GLU A 72 -3.39 -9.70 -11.80
N PRO A 73 -4.06 -10.87 -11.77
CA PRO A 73 -3.50 -12.05 -11.12
C PRO A 73 -2.14 -12.45 -11.70
N ALA A 74 -1.31 -13.12 -10.90
CA ALA A 74 0.10 -13.36 -11.19
C ALA A 74 0.34 -14.02 -12.54
N ASN A 75 -0.49 -15.00 -12.92
CA ASN A 75 -0.39 -15.67 -14.21
C ASN A 75 -0.50 -14.72 -15.42
N LYS A 76 -1.39 -13.72 -15.35
CA LYS A 76 -1.54 -12.68 -16.37
C LYS A 76 -0.45 -11.62 -16.27
N ALA A 77 -0.09 -11.21 -15.05
CA ALA A 77 0.99 -10.26 -14.82
C ALA A 77 2.31 -10.72 -15.46
N TYR A 78 2.68 -12.00 -15.33
CA TYR A 78 3.89 -12.55 -15.97
C TYR A 78 3.90 -12.41 -17.50
N GLN A 79 2.73 -12.37 -18.13
CA GLN A 79 2.57 -12.24 -19.59
C GLN A 79 2.53 -10.78 -20.02
N ASN A 80 1.89 -9.92 -19.23
CA ASN A 80 1.54 -8.56 -19.61
C ASN A 80 2.56 -7.51 -19.18
N VAL A 81 3.35 -7.74 -18.11
CA VAL A 81 4.34 -6.76 -17.62
C VAL A 81 5.31 -6.28 -18.72
N PRO A 82 5.84 -7.14 -19.62
CA PRO A 82 6.71 -6.67 -20.69
C PRO A 82 6.08 -5.62 -21.62
N THR A 83 4.78 -5.71 -21.92
CA THR A 83 4.08 -4.85 -22.89
C THR A 83 3.26 -3.73 -22.26
N LYS A 84 2.57 -4.03 -21.15
CA LYS A 84 1.63 -3.12 -20.46
C LYS A 84 2.21 -2.48 -19.19
N GLY A 85 3.30 -3.04 -18.66
CA GLY A 85 4.03 -2.44 -17.53
C GLY A 85 4.85 -1.23 -17.98
N PHE A 86 5.74 -0.74 -17.11
CA PHE A 86 6.66 0.32 -17.50
C PHE A 86 7.55 -0.10 -18.67
N ARG A 87 7.87 0.85 -19.56
CA ARG A 87 8.77 0.65 -20.71
C ARG A 87 9.75 1.82 -20.84
N THR A 88 10.98 1.48 -21.22
CA THR A 88 12.00 2.44 -21.63
C THR A 88 12.40 2.07 -23.06
N LEU A 89 12.29 3.01 -23.98
CA LEU A 89 12.62 2.83 -25.39
C LEU A 89 13.77 3.77 -25.74
N ILE A 90 14.81 3.25 -26.37
CA ILE A 90 16.04 3.98 -26.70
C ILE A 90 16.23 3.92 -28.21
N LYS A 91 16.22 5.07 -28.87
CA LYS A 91 16.50 5.20 -30.30
C LYS A 91 17.86 5.86 -30.48
N THR A 92 18.80 5.17 -31.15
CA THR A 92 20.09 5.76 -31.49
C THR A 92 19.91 6.70 -32.69
N LEU A 93 20.33 7.94 -32.52
CA LEU A 93 20.29 8.96 -33.57
C LEU A 93 21.64 9.09 -34.27
N LYS A 94 21.65 9.79 -35.42
CA LYS A 94 22.85 10.04 -36.25
C LYS A 94 23.53 8.77 -36.79
N THR A 95 22.79 7.67 -36.94
CA THR A 95 23.19 6.46 -37.66
C THR A 95 22.43 6.35 -39.02
N PRO A 96 22.96 5.63 -40.03
CA PRO A 96 22.29 5.51 -41.34
C PRO A 96 20.85 4.98 -41.28
N GLN A 97 20.55 4.15 -40.29
CA GLN A 97 19.20 3.80 -39.86
C GLN A 97 19.15 3.88 -38.33
N PRO A 98 18.15 4.55 -37.74
CA PRO A 98 18.01 4.60 -36.30
C PRO A 98 17.74 3.20 -35.75
N ALA A 99 18.57 2.74 -34.82
CA ALA A 99 18.35 1.46 -34.14
C ALA A 99 17.48 1.70 -32.90
N LEU A 100 16.44 0.88 -32.74
CA LEU A 100 15.61 0.85 -31.54
C LEU A 100 16.10 -0.24 -30.61
N TYR A 101 16.23 0.10 -29.34
CA TYR A 101 16.54 -0.80 -28.25
C TYR A 101 15.57 -0.61 -27.09
N GLU A 102 15.05 -1.70 -26.56
CA GLU A 102 14.18 -1.70 -25.37
C GLU A 102 14.83 -2.58 -24.31
N PRO A 103 15.48 -2.00 -23.28
CA PRO A 103 16.06 -2.77 -22.21
C PRO A 103 14.99 -3.58 -21.47
N PHE A 104 15.38 -4.73 -20.94
CA PHE A 104 14.54 -5.69 -20.22
C PHE A 104 13.41 -6.32 -21.04
N ARG A 105 13.37 -6.14 -22.37
CA ARG A 105 12.29 -6.67 -23.22
C ARG A 105 12.36 -8.18 -23.42
N ARG A 106 13.52 -8.68 -23.82
CA ARG A 106 13.73 -10.10 -24.15
C ARG A 106 15.09 -10.56 -23.64
N VAL A 107 15.13 -11.83 -23.24
CA VAL A 107 16.37 -12.52 -22.94
C VAL A 107 17.10 -12.77 -24.27
N GLN A 108 18.29 -12.20 -24.43
CA GLN A 108 19.12 -12.38 -25.62
C GLN A 108 20.60 -12.51 -25.27
N ALA A 109 21.37 -13.14 -26.17
CA ALA A 109 22.81 -13.29 -25.97
C ALA A 109 23.51 -11.92 -25.94
N GLY A 110 24.49 -11.74 -25.05
CA GLY A 110 25.23 -10.48 -24.90
C GLY A 110 24.51 -9.40 -24.07
N VAL A 111 23.38 -9.74 -23.45
CA VAL A 111 22.66 -8.89 -22.50
C VAL A 111 22.64 -9.55 -21.13
N ASP A 112 23.22 -8.87 -20.15
CA ASP A 112 23.19 -9.30 -18.75
C ASP A 112 22.21 -8.45 -17.97
N THR A 113 21.28 -9.08 -17.25
CA THR A 113 20.31 -8.39 -16.38
C THR A 113 20.51 -8.76 -14.93
N LYS A 114 20.13 -7.89 -14.00
CA LYS A 114 19.99 -8.24 -12.59
C LYS A 114 18.81 -7.50 -11.95
N MET A 115 18.18 -8.14 -10.99
CA MET A 115 17.18 -7.54 -10.10
C MET A 115 17.77 -7.50 -8.69
N ILE A 116 17.68 -6.37 -8.02
CA ILE A 116 18.21 -6.11 -6.69
C ILE A 116 17.03 -5.67 -5.82
N ILE A 117 16.71 -6.47 -4.82
CA ILE A 117 15.59 -6.28 -3.90
C ILE A 117 16.15 -5.86 -2.55
N SER A 118 15.72 -4.70 -2.07
CA SER A 118 16.03 -4.17 -0.74
C SER A 118 14.72 -4.00 0.03
N LEU A 119 14.79 -3.69 1.34
CA LEU A 119 13.58 -3.48 2.13
C LEU A 119 12.70 -2.32 1.60
N SER A 120 13.31 -1.28 1.03
CA SER A 120 12.61 -0.05 0.63
C SER A 120 12.60 0.23 -0.88
N THR A 121 13.39 -0.50 -1.67
CA THR A 121 13.54 -0.26 -3.12
C THR A 121 13.61 -1.55 -3.93
N LEU A 122 13.11 -1.48 -5.17
CA LEU A 122 13.37 -2.44 -6.22
C LEU A 122 14.28 -1.79 -7.26
N THR A 123 15.38 -2.44 -7.61
CA THR A 123 16.28 -2.00 -8.67
C THR A 123 16.41 -3.09 -9.73
N ILE A 124 16.46 -2.71 -11.00
CA ILE A 124 16.89 -3.58 -12.10
C ILE A 124 18.01 -2.91 -12.89
N GLU A 125 18.96 -3.70 -13.36
CA GLU A 125 20.05 -3.25 -14.21
C GLU A 125 20.18 -4.16 -15.42
N GLU A 126 20.53 -3.58 -16.56
CA GLU A 126 20.86 -4.28 -17.78
C GLU A 126 22.14 -3.69 -18.38
N VAL A 127 23.03 -4.57 -18.85
CA VAL A 127 24.21 -4.21 -19.64
C VAL A 127 24.08 -4.84 -21.02
N ALA A 128 23.89 -3.99 -22.03
CA ALA A 128 23.82 -4.36 -23.44
C ALA A 128 25.18 -4.14 -24.09
N SER A 129 26.08 -5.12 -23.96
CA SER A 129 27.48 -4.97 -24.35
C SER A 129 27.67 -4.67 -25.85
N SER A 130 26.82 -5.23 -26.71
CA SER A 130 26.85 -4.99 -28.16
C SER A 130 26.48 -3.55 -28.56
N LEU A 131 25.69 -2.86 -27.73
CA LEU A 131 25.30 -1.46 -27.94
C LEU A 131 26.15 -0.49 -27.12
N GLY A 132 26.96 -1.00 -26.19
CA GLY A 132 27.72 -0.17 -25.26
C GLY A 132 26.82 0.66 -24.36
N LEU A 133 25.72 0.10 -23.87
CA LEU A 133 24.76 0.79 -23.00
C LEU A 133 24.57 0.04 -21.69
N LYS A 134 24.51 0.79 -20.59
CA LYS A 134 24.02 0.30 -19.30
C LYS A 134 22.76 1.05 -18.91
N THR A 135 21.68 0.32 -18.65
CA THR A 135 20.42 0.88 -18.15
C THR A 135 20.20 0.42 -16.71
N ARG A 136 19.86 1.35 -15.83
CA ARG A 136 19.51 1.09 -14.42
C ARG A 136 18.18 1.75 -14.09
N ILE A 137 17.24 0.99 -13.54
CA ILE A 137 15.94 1.50 -13.10
C ILE A 137 15.80 1.24 -11.59
N GLN A 138 15.38 2.26 -10.85
CA GLN A 138 15.04 2.14 -9.42
C GLN A 138 13.61 2.58 -9.15
N TYR A 139 12.95 1.86 -8.24
CA TYR A 139 11.65 2.19 -7.72
C TYR A 139 11.69 2.35 -6.21
N PHE A 140 11.01 3.37 -5.69
CA PHE A 140 10.71 3.51 -4.26
C PHE A 140 9.43 4.32 -4.06
N ILE A 141 8.79 4.14 -2.92
CA ILE A 141 7.59 4.90 -2.53
C ILE A 141 8.05 6.15 -1.77
N LEU A 142 7.49 7.33 -2.08
CA LEU A 142 7.82 8.56 -1.35
C LEU A 142 7.39 8.44 0.12
N PRO A 143 8.32 8.62 1.08
CA PRO A 143 7.99 8.58 2.50
C PRO A 143 7.69 9.98 3.05
N GLU A 144 6.86 10.02 4.11
CA GLU A 144 6.55 11.20 4.93
C GLU A 144 6.09 12.38 4.07
N GLU A 145 5.15 12.12 3.16
CA GLU A 145 4.48 13.09 2.30
C GLU A 145 2.95 12.96 2.41
N PRO A 146 2.19 14.07 2.31
CA PRO A 146 0.72 14.08 2.38
C PRO A 146 0.04 13.53 1.11
N PHE A 147 0.81 12.92 0.23
CA PHE A 147 0.35 12.27 -1.00
C PHE A 147 1.16 10.99 -1.23
N GLY A 148 0.53 9.96 -1.78
CA GLY A 148 1.19 8.72 -2.12
C GLY A 148 1.79 8.82 -3.52
N ALA A 149 3.07 8.46 -3.68
CA ALA A 149 3.69 8.41 -4.99
C ALA A 149 4.77 7.32 -5.11
N LEU A 150 4.80 6.66 -6.27
CA LEU A 150 5.86 5.79 -6.73
C LEU A 150 6.84 6.62 -7.55
N VAL A 151 8.10 6.63 -7.13
CA VAL A 151 9.19 7.25 -7.87
C VAL A 151 9.89 6.19 -8.69
N ARG A 152 10.14 6.51 -9.96
CA ARG A 152 10.91 5.73 -10.91
C ARG A 152 12.11 6.57 -11.36
N LYS A 153 13.32 6.07 -11.18
CA LYS A 153 14.57 6.71 -11.64
C LYS A 153 15.24 5.82 -12.69
N VAL A 154 15.41 6.33 -13.89
CA VAL A 154 16.03 5.64 -15.03
C VAL A 154 17.35 6.31 -15.37
N SER A 155 18.44 5.55 -15.26
CA SER A 155 19.80 5.95 -15.60
C SER A 155 20.27 5.18 -16.83
N ILE A 156 20.73 5.87 -17.87
CA ILE A 156 21.29 5.28 -19.09
C ILE A 156 22.70 5.82 -19.28
N ARG A 157 23.70 4.93 -19.23
CA ARG A 157 25.11 5.28 -19.35
C ARG A 157 25.72 4.76 -20.64
N ASN A 158 26.48 5.62 -21.32
CA ASN A 158 27.27 5.25 -22.48
C ASN A 158 28.57 4.55 -22.04
N LEU A 159 28.75 3.30 -22.46
CA LEU A 159 29.95 2.49 -22.20
C LEU A 159 30.94 2.52 -23.36
N ASN A 160 30.56 3.07 -24.52
CA ASN A 160 31.47 3.22 -25.65
C ASN A 160 32.51 4.30 -25.37
N LYS A 161 33.62 4.23 -26.10
CA LYS A 161 34.67 5.26 -26.11
C LYS A 161 34.38 6.41 -27.07
N THR A 162 33.22 6.39 -27.71
CA THR A 162 32.72 7.45 -28.60
C THR A 162 31.38 7.98 -28.09
N PRO A 163 31.06 9.27 -28.35
CA PRO A 163 29.75 9.81 -28.02
C PRO A 163 28.61 9.05 -28.72
N GLN A 164 27.45 8.99 -28.07
CA GLN A 164 26.21 8.45 -28.65
C GLN A 164 25.08 9.47 -28.52
N THR A 165 24.39 9.81 -29.60
CA THR A 165 23.16 10.59 -29.53
C THR A 165 21.97 9.66 -29.36
N LEU A 166 21.24 9.80 -28.26
CA LEU A 166 20.09 8.97 -27.93
C LEU A 166 18.83 9.82 -27.83
N GLU A 167 17.73 9.29 -28.31
CA GLU A 167 16.38 9.69 -27.90
C GLU A 167 15.80 8.60 -27.01
N VAL A 168 15.33 8.97 -25.82
CA VAL A 168 14.82 8.05 -24.82
C VAL A 168 13.39 8.42 -24.48
N LEU A 169 12.48 7.44 -24.60
CA LEU A 169 11.10 7.51 -24.16
C LEU A 169 10.92 6.59 -22.95
N ASP A 170 10.49 7.13 -21.81
CA ASP A 170 10.29 6.36 -20.58
C ASP A 170 8.91 6.59 -19.97
N GLY A 171 8.28 5.53 -19.46
CA GLY A 171 7.07 5.63 -18.68
C GLY A 171 6.15 4.43 -18.82
N MET A 172 4.84 4.65 -18.67
CA MET A 172 3.81 3.60 -18.71
C MET A 172 2.90 3.77 -19.94
N PRO A 173 2.68 2.70 -20.73
CA PRO A 173 1.93 2.77 -21.98
C PRO A 173 0.41 2.85 -21.79
N ILE A 174 -0.11 2.46 -20.61
CA ILE A 174 -1.53 2.57 -20.24
C ILE A 174 -1.62 3.04 -18.78
N VAL A 175 -2.41 4.07 -18.51
CA VAL A 175 -2.74 4.58 -17.19
C VAL A 175 -4.23 4.34 -16.94
N ILE A 176 -4.56 3.88 -15.73
CA ILE A 176 -5.94 3.85 -15.25
C ILE A 176 -6.25 5.19 -14.56
N PRO A 177 -7.21 5.98 -15.09
CA PRO A 177 -7.68 7.18 -14.42
C PRO A 177 -8.35 6.85 -13.07
N SER A 178 -8.23 7.75 -12.09
CA SER A 178 -8.98 7.62 -10.83
C SER A 178 -10.49 7.58 -11.08
N GLY A 179 -11.19 6.72 -10.35
CA GLY A 179 -12.65 6.53 -10.43
C GLY A 179 -13.10 5.26 -11.15
N LEU A 180 -12.18 4.46 -11.70
CA LEU A 180 -12.50 3.20 -12.38
C LEU A 180 -12.27 1.99 -11.45
N SER A 181 -13.33 1.24 -11.15
CA SER A 181 -13.22 0.03 -10.31
C SER A 181 -12.51 -1.12 -11.03
N ASN A 182 -11.95 -2.05 -10.25
CA ASN A 182 -11.32 -3.25 -10.80
C ASN A 182 -12.33 -4.09 -11.59
N GLN A 183 -13.58 -4.17 -11.13
CA GLN A 183 -14.64 -4.89 -11.85
C GLN A 183 -14.91 -4.27 -13.23
N ALA A 184 -15.06 -2.95 -13.30
CA ALA A 184 -15.31 -2.24 -14.56
C ALA A 184 -14.16 -2.45 -15.57
N LEU A 185 -12.92 -2.46 -15.10
CA LEU A 185 -11.75 -2.75 -15.95
C LEU A 185 -11.76 -4.19 -16.51
N LYS A 186 -12.34 -5.16 -15.81
CA LYS A 186 -12.42 -6.55 -16.29
C LYS A 186 -13.63 -6.83 -17.16
N GLU A 187 -14.76 -6.19 -16.87
CA GLU A 187 -16.06 -6.55 -17.46
C GLU A 187 -16.52 -5.56 -18.55
N THR A 188 -16.13 -4.29 -18.47
CA THR A 188 -16.66 -3.20 -19.33
C THR A 188 -15.58 -2.19 -19.75
N SER A 189 -14.32 -2.62 -19.87
CA SER A 189 -13.14 -1.76 -20.13
C SER A 189 -13.32 -0.77 -21.28
N GLN A 190 -13.85 -1.21 -22.42
CA GLN A 190 -14.09 -0.37 -23.60
C GLN A 190 -15.11 0.74 -23.33
N THR A 191 -16.15 0.46 -22.55
CA THR A 191 -17.17 1.46 -22.20
C THR A 191 -16.57 2.47 -21.22
N VAL A 192 -15.85 1.99 -20.21
CA VAL A 192 -15.34 2.88 -19.16
C VAL A 192 -14.17 3.75 -19.61
N SER A 193 -13.45 3.36 -20.67
CA SER A 193 -12.43 4.21 -21.28
C SER A 193 -13.00 5.53 -21.82
N ALA A 194 -14.29 5.56 -22.19
CA ALA A 194 -14.97 6.77 -22.66
C ALA A 194 -15.04 7.87 -21.57
N TRP A 195 -14.91 7.51 -20.29
CA TRP A 195 -14.92 8.48 -19.19
C TRP A 195 -13.52 8.99 -18.82
N ALA A 196 -12.46 8.40 -19.35
CA ALA A 196 -11.09 8.81 -19.09
C ALA A 196 -10.82 10.24 -19.56
N ARG A 197 -10.21 11.05 -18.69
CA ARG A 197 -9.78 12.42 -18.99
C ARG A 197 -8.40 12.71 -18.41
N VAL A 198 -7.63 13.52 -19.15
CA VAL A 198 -6.31 14.03 -18.74
C VAL A 198 -6.34 15.55 -18.69
N TYR A 199 -5.81 16.11 -17.60
CA TYR A 199 -5.67 17.54 -17.34
C TYR A 199 -4.20 17.91 -17.07
N GLY A 200 -3.88 19.20 -17.07
CA GLY A 200 -2.56 19.71 -16.63
C GLY A 200 -1.41 19.58 -17.65
N LEU A 201 -1.73 19.27 -18.92
CA LEU A 201 -0.72 19.04 -19.96
C LEU A 201 0.12 20.29 -20.27
N ALA A 202 -0.51 21.47 -20.26
CA ALA A 202 0.16 22.75 -20.52
C ALA A 202 1.23 23.07 -19.47
N GLU A 203 1.00 22.67 -18.22
CA GLU A 203 1.90 22.83 -17.08
C GLU A 203 2.96 21.72 -17.00
N LYS A 204 3.00 20.82 -17.99
CA LYS A 204 3.85 19.61 -18.04
C LYS A 204 3.62 18.66 -16.85
N THR A 205 2.38 18.61 -16.33
CA THR A 205 1.99 17.73 -15.22
C THR A 205 0.64 17.09 -15.51
N ALA A 206 0.62 15.82 -15.91
CA ALA A 206 -0.62 15.14 -16.27
C ALA A 206 -1.42 14.72 -15.01
N PHE A 207 -2.73 14.91 -15.05
CA PHE A 207 -3.68 14.52 -14.01
C PHE A 207 -4.82 13.69 -14.61
N TYR A 208 -5.00 12.46 -14.12
CA TYR A 208 -5.86 11.42 -14.71
C TYR A 208 -7.03 11.10 -13.79
N ARG A 209 -8.24 11.36 -14.27
CA ARG A 209 -9.48 11.03 -13.57
C ARG A 209 -10.63 10.84 -14.55
N THR A 210 -11.75 10.35 -14.05
CA THR A 210 -12.99 10.29 -14.83
C THR A 210 -13.60 11.69 -14.97
N ALA A 211 -14.29 11.93 -16.08
CA ALA A 211 -14.98 13.19 -16.35
C ALA A 211 -16.09 13.50 -15.31
N ALA A 212 -16.76 12.46 -14.83
CA ALA A 212 -17.86 12.50 -13.88
C ALA A 212 -17.78 11.28 -12.93
N SER A 213 -18.53 11.30 -11.82
CA SER A 213 -18.79 10.09 -11.04
C SER A 213 -19.43 9.00 -11.92
N ILE A 214 -18.97 7.76 -11.78
CA ILE A 214 -19.48 6.59 -12.52
C ILE A 214 -20.55 5.84 -11.71
N ALA A 215 -20.77 6.24 -10.45
CA ALA A 215 -21.86 5.68 -9.67
C ALA A 215 -23.20 6.03 -10.33
N ASP A 216 -24.10 5.06 -10.40
CA ASP A 216 -25.45 5.21 -10.95
C ASP A 216 -26.32 5.99 -9.93
N SER A 217 -26.01 7.28 -9.76
CA SER A 217 -26.71 8.23 -8.89
C SER A 217 -27.31 9.36 -9.72
N THR A 218 -28.49 9.85 -9.31
CA THR A 218 -29.17 10.98 -9.94
C THR A 218 -28.44 12.32 -9.78
N GLU A 219 -27.40 12.37 -8.95
CA GLU A 219 -26.54 13.54 -8.76
C GLU A 219 -25.17 13.30 -9.41
N VAL A 220 -24.80 14.18 -10.34
CA VAL A 220 -23.47 14.18 -10.97
C VAL A 220 -22.51 14.90 -10.03
N GLU A 221 -21.88 14.16 -9.12
CA GLU A 221 -20.76 14.69 -8.35
C GLU A 221 -19.51 14.78 -9.24
N THR A 222 -18.77 15.88 -9.10
CA THR A 222 -17.50 16.05 -9.81
C THR A 222 -16.46 15.19 -9.11
N ALA A 223 -15.90 14.21 -9.81
CA ALA A 223 -14.72 13.49 -9.31
C ALA A 223 -13.54 14.47 -9.26
N GLU A 224 -13.15 14.93 -8.07
CA GLU A 224 -12.01 15.87 -7.91
C GLU A 224 -10.67 15.13 -7.73
N THR A 225 -10.74 13.89 -7.23
CA THR A 225 -9.58 13.05 -6.97
C THR A 225 -8.98 12.50 -8.26
N GLY A 226 -7.65 12.36 -8.31
CA GLY A 226 -6.98 11.91 -9.52
C GLY A 226 -5.59 11.36 -9.30
N ASN A 227 -5.18 10.50 -10.22
CA ASN A 227 -3.80 10.06 -10.35
C ASN A 227 -3.01 11.18 -11.05
N PHE A 228 -1.73 11.33 -10.78
CA PHE A 228 -0.86 12.31 -11.45
C PHE A 228 0.42 11.67 -11.96
N PHE A 229 0.98 12.27 -13.02
CA PHE A 229 2.28 11.94 -13.58
C PHE A 229 3.01 13.21 -13.99
N PHE A 230 4.29 13.28 -13.66
CA PHE A 230 5.23 14.14 -14.36
C PHE A 230 6.61 13.49 -14.33
N SER A 231 7.43 13.88 -15.30
CA SER A 231 8.81 13.41 -15.42
C SER A 231 9.74 14.57 -15.72
N PHE A 232 11.00 14.41 -15.35
CA PHE A 232 12.03 15.41 -15.57
C PHE A 232 13.38 14.76 -15.82
N ARG A 233 14.19 15.43 -16.63
CA ARG A 233 15.62 15.14 -16.74
C ARG A 233 16.33 15.78 -15.55
N SER A 234 17.18 15.02 -14.87
CA SER A 234 18.05 15.54 -13.82
C SER A 234 19.47 15.75 -14.36
N SER A 235 20.03 16.94 -14.18
CA SER A 235 21.41 17.29 -14.54
C SER A 235 22.05 18.18 -13.47
N GLU A 236 23.35 18.47 -13.62
CA GLU A 236 24.06 19.42 -12.74
C GLU A 236 23.47 20.83 -12.79
N GLU A 237 22.86 21.20 -13.93
CA GLU A 237 22.22 22.51 -14.14
C GLU A 237 20.83 22.61 -13.48
N GLY A 238 20.25 21.47 -13.07
CA GLY A 238 18.97 21.40 -12.39
C GLY A 238 18.04 20.32 -12.96
N ASN A 239 16.79 20.35 -12.50
CA ASN A 239 15.74 19.45 -12.96
C ASN A 239 14.88 20.14 -14.03
N GLU A 240 14.75 19.51 -15.19
CA GLU A 240 13.98 20.04 -16.33
C GLU A 240 12.75 19.16 -16.63
N LEU A 241 11.55 19.74 -16.52
CA LEU A 241 10.30 19.03 -16.83
C LEU A 241 10.18 18.64 -18.29
N LEU A 242 9.85 17.38 -18.52
CA LEU A 242 9.53 16.82 -19.83
C LEU A 242 8.05 17.00 -20.13
N MET A 243 7.69 17.17 -21.41
CA MET A 243 6.29 17.17 -21.84
C MET A 243 5.70 15.76 -21.66
N PRO A 244 4.61 15.59 -20.88
CA PRO A 244 3.92 14.31 -20.82
C PRO A 244 3.36 13.92 -22.19
N LEU A 245 3.63 12.70 -22.62
CA LEU A 245 2.95 12.04 -23.72
C LEU A 245 1.87 11.18 -23.10
N VAL A 246 0.62 11.47 -23.48
CA VAL A 246 -0.59 10.92 -22.85
C VAL A 246 -1.46 10.14 -23.82
N GLU A 247 -1.11 10.13 -25.10
CA GLU A 247 -1.79 9.39 -26.15
C GLU A 247 -0.96 8.18 -26.60
N PRO A 248 -1.42 6.94 -26.34
CA PRO A 248 -0.69 5.73 -26.76
C PRO A 248 -0.44 5.64 -28.27
N GLU A 249 -1.37 6.15 -29.10
CA GLU A 249 -1.26 6.14 -30.57
C GLU A 249 -0.09 6.99 -31.09
N LEU A 250 0.36 8.02 -30.34
CA LEU A 250 1.58 8.76 -30.71
C LEU A 250 2.85 7.89 -30.61
N ILE A 251 2.81 6.87 -29.75
CA ILE A 251 3.95 6.02 -29.42
C ILE A 251 3.90 4.72 -30.23
N PHE A 252 2.73 4.08 -30.28
CA PHE A 252 2.54 2.75 -30.88
C PHE A 252 1.87 2.78 -32.26
N ALA A 253 1.34 3.94 -32.68
CA ALA A 253 0.55 4.09 -33.90
C ALA A 253 -0.54 3.01 -33.99
N GLU A 254 -0.57 2.23 -35.08
CA GLU A 254 -1.56 1.17 -35.30
C GLU A 254 -1.33 -0.11 -34.48
N ASP A 255 -0.19 -0.25 -33.78
CA ASP A 255 0.09 -1.45 -32.98
C ASP A 255 -0.63 -1.40 -31.61
N THR A 256 -1.90 -1.79 -31.63
CA THR A 256 -2.75 -1.87 -30.44
C THR A 256 -2.35 -2.98 -29.46
N SER A 257 -1.43 -3.89 -29.83
CA SER A 257 -0.87 -4.87 -28.91
C SER A 257 0.17 -4.25 -27.95
N LEU A 258 0.60 -3.02 -28.25
CA LEU A 258 1.67 -2.31 -27.56
C LEU A 258 2.98 -3.11 -27.61
N ASP A 259 3.24 -3.87 -28.68
CA ASP A 259 4.51 -4.57 -28.86
C ASP A 259 5.55 -3.62 -29.44
N GLN A 260 5.30 -3.08 -30.64
CA GLN A 260 6.21 -2.24 -31.40
C GLN A 260 5.84 -0.76 -31.28
N PRO A 261 6.79 0.12 -30.88
CA PRO A 261 6.55 1.55 -30.77
C PRO A 261 6.69 2.23 -32.14
N LEU A 262 5.81 1.88 -33.08
CA LEU A 262 5.87 2.33 -34.47
C LEU A 262 5.82 3.87 -34.59
N GLY A 263 5.05 4.54 -33.74
CA GLY A 263 5.00 6.00 -33.67
C GLY A 263 6.36 6.60 -33.29
N PHE A 264 6.99 6.07 -32.24
CA PHE A 264 8.33 6.51 -31.81
C PHE A 264 9.44 6.23 -32.83
N LEU A 265 9.29 5.19 -33.66
CA LEU A 265 10.20 4.90 -34.78
C LEU A 265 10.06 5.92 -35.92
N ARG A 266 8.84 6.39 -36.18
CA ARG A 266 8.51 7.27 -37.32
C ARG A 266 8.87 8.73 -37.08
N GLN A 267 8.91 9.17 -35.82
CA GLN A 267 9.14 10.58 -35.48
C GLN A 267 9.94 10.73 -34.18
N GLU A 268 10.50 11.91 -33.99
CA GLU A 268 11.12 12.34 -32.74
C GLU A 268 10.03 12.92 -31.81
N LEU A 269 9.94 12.38 -30.60
CA LEU A 269 8.97 12.73 -29.56
C LEU A 269 9.55 13.62 -28.45
N SER A 270 10.87 13.68 -28.28
CA SER A 270 11.57 14.56 -27.32
C SER A 270 11.20 16.04 -27.48
N THR A 271 10.89 16.47 -28.71
CA THR A 271 10.49 17.84 -29.04
C THR A 271 9.03 17.95 -29.46
N PHE A 272 8.20 16.94 -29.15
CA PHE A 272 6.81 16.93 -29.56
C PHE A 272 6.03 18.08 -28.90
N ALA A 273 5.43 18.92 -29.75
CA ALA A 273 4.58 20.04 -29.34
C ALA A 273 3.20 20.00 -30.02
N GLY A 274 2.84 18.85 -30.60
CA GLY A 274 1.57 18.65 -31.29
C GLY A 274 0.38 18.47 -30.35
N PHE A 275 -0.81 18.42 -30.94
CA PHE A 275 -2.04 18.07 -30.23
C PHE A 275 -1.99 16.60 -29.76
N GLN A 276 -2.53 16.34 -28.56
CA GLN A 276 -2.70 14.99 -28.02
C GLN A 276 -4.17 14.78 -27.64
N ILE A 277 -4.69 13.58 -27.88
CA ILE A 277 -6.03 13.20 -27.41
C ILE A 277 -5.98 12.96 -25.90
N THR A 278 -6.70 13.79 -25.14
CA THR A 278 -6.73 13.74 -23.67
C THR A 278 -8.02 13.14 -23.10
N ALA A 279 -8.84 12.51 -23.94
CA ALA A 279 -10.21 12.14 -23.59
C ALA A 279 -10.71 10.87 -24.27
N ASN A 280 -11.63 10.18 -23.59
CA ASN A 280 -12.42 9.07 -24.11
C ASN A 280 -11.63 7.82 -24.53
N ARG A 281 -10.35 7.73 -24.14
CA ARG A 281 -9.45 6.60 -24.38
C ARG A 281 -8.56 6.44 -23.16
N PHE A 282 -8.09 5.21 -22.92
CA PHE A 282 -7.07 4.99 -21.89
C PHE A 282 -5.79 5.74 -22.29
N PRO A 283 -5.31 6.67 -21.45
CA PRO A 283 -4.13 7.45 -21.75
C PRO A 283 -2.84 6.68 -21.40
N CYS A 284 -1.69 7.19 -21.82
CA CYS A 284 -0.37 6.78 -21.32
C CYS A 284 0.23 7.84 -20.37
N ALA A 285 1.36 7.52 -19.78
CA ALA A 285 2.16 8.42 -18.95
C ALA A 285 3.63 8.23 -19.29
N MET A 286 4.09 8.86 -20.37
CA MET A 286 5.48 8.75 -20.83
C MET A 286 6.12 10.12 -21.03
N GLY A 287 7.44 10.21 -20.90
CA GLY A 287 8.23 11.41 -21.18
C GLY A 287 9.39 11.07 -22.11
N ALA A 288 9.70 11.98 -23.04
CA ALA A 288 10.77 11.80 -24.01
C ALA A 288 11.88 12.84 -23.80
N VAL A 289 13.13 12.43 -24.02
CA VAL A 289 14.29 13.31 -23.95
C VAL A 289 15.35 12.89 -24.96
N GLN A 290 16.01 13.87 -25.58
CA GLN A 290 17.15 13.65 -26.45
C GLN A 290 18.42 14.13 -25.73
N LYS A 291 19.50 13.35 -25.80
CA LYS A 291 20.80 13.74 -25.26
C LYS A 291 21.93 13.08 -26.04
N GLU A 292 22.99 13.83 -26.32
CA GLU A 292 24.27 13.26 -26.71
C GLU A 292 25.06 12.92 -25.44
N LEU A 293 25.44 11.65 -25.30
CA LEU A 293 26.20 11.14 -24.16
C LEU A 293 27.64 10.93 -24.56
N ALA A 294 28.56 11.66 -23.93
CA ALA A 294 29.98 11.40 -23.98
C ALA A 294 30.32 10.01 -23.41
N PRO A 295 31.52 9.46 -23.66
CA PRO A 295 31.98 8.24 -23.02
C PRO A 295 31.83 8.33 -21.50
N ASP A 296 31.26 7.29 -20.90
CA ASP A 296 31.00 7.17 -19.46
C ASP A 296 29.97 8.18 -18.89
N GLU A 297 29.38 9.05 -19.71
CA GLU A 297 28.32 9.96 -19.31
C GLU A 297 26.98 9.22 -19.12
N GLU A 298 26.17 9.73 -18.18
CA GLU A 298 24.85 9.19 -17.85
C GLU A 298 23.74 10.22 -18.12
N LEU A 299 22.63 9.74 -18.67
CA LEU A 299 21.33 10.42 -18.70
C LEU A 299 20.47 9.88 -17.56
N THR A 300 19.91 10.77 -16.74
CA THR A 300 18.95 10.40 -15.68
C THR A 300 17.57 11.02 -15.97
N ILE A 301 16.54 10.18 -16.00
CA ILE A 301 15.12 10.56 -16.06
C ILE A 301 14.46 10.13 -14.76
N CYS A 302 13.81 11.07 -14.08
CA CYS A 302 13.01 10.82 -12.88
C CYS A 302 11.54 11.02 -13.22
N SER A 303 10.71 10.06 -12.81
CA SER A 303 9.27 10.05 -13.04
C SER A 303 8.54 9.82 -11.72
N VAL A 304 7.48 10.57 -11.47
CA VAL A 304 6.66 10.46 -10.25
C VAL A 304 5.23 10.16 -10.64
N PHE A 305 4.72 9.03 -10.12
CA PHE A 305 3.36 8.53 -10.35
C PHE A 305 2.64 8.51 -9.01
N GLY A 306 1.61 9.33 -8.83
CA GLY A 306 0.98 9.44 -7.52
C GLY A 306 -0.50 9.75 -7.57
N PHE A 307 -1.06 10.08 -6.41
CA PHE A 307 -2.46 10.43 -6.25
C PHE A 307 -2.60 11.75 -5.47
N LEU A 308 -3.59 12.56 -5.85
CA LEU A 308 -4.00 13.72 -5.07
C LEU A 308 -5.52 13.78 -4.95
N PRO A 309 -6.04 14.29 -3.81
CA PRO A 309 -7.47 14.50 -3.63
C PRO A 309 -8.01 15.58 -4.56
N GLN A 310 -7.18 16.54 -4.99
CA GLN A 310 -7.58 17.65 -5.87
C GLN A 310 -6.41 18.10 -6.75
N ILE A 311 -6.71 18.49 -7.99
CA ILE A 311 -5.70 18.91 -8.99
C ILE A 311 -4.93 20.17 -8.59
N HIS A 312 -5.55 21.09 -7.84
CA HIS A 312 -4.94 22.37 -7.46
C HIS A 312 -3.70 22.20 -6.55
N LEU A 313 -3.52 21.01 -5.94
CA LEU A 313 -2.37 20.64 -5.12
C LEU A 313 -1.14 20.26 -5.97
N LEU A 314 -1.33 19.89 -7.23
CA LEU A 314 -0.29 19.35 -8.10
C LEU A 314 0.90 20.30 -8.34
N PRO A 315 0.72 21.63 -8.51
CA PRO A 315 1.85 22.55 -8.63
C PRO A 315 2.78 22.54 -7.41
N ALA A 316 2.23 22.49 -6.20
CA ALA A 316 3.02 22.45 -4.97
C ALA A 316 3.81 21.13 -4.84
N VAL A 317 3.21 20.01 -5.27
CA VAL A 317 3.88 18.71 -5.34
C VAL A 317 5.03 18.74 -6.37
N ARG A 318 4.76 19.26 -7.57
CA ARG A 318 5.75 19.42 -8.64
C ARG A 318 6.95 20.23 -8.15
N ASP A 319 6.72 21.40 -7.57
CA ASP A 319 7.80 22.30 -7.14
C ASP A 319 8.65 21.68 -6.01
N ARG A 320 7.98 20.98 -5.07
CA ARG A 320 8.65 20.24 -4.00
C ARG A 320 9.54 19.13 -4.57
N VAL A 321 9.03 18.34 -5.51
CA VAL A 321 9.74 17.20 -6.10
C VAL A 321 10.92 17.65 -6.98
N LEU A 322 10.77 18.75 -7.71
CA LEU A 322 11.82 19.32 -8.56
C LEU A 322 12.94 19.99 -7.77
N ALA A 323 12.74 20.26 -6.48
CA ALA A 323 13.76 20.88 -5.65
C ALA A 323 15.07 20.06 -5.65
N PRO A 324 16.25 20.70 -5.77
CA PRO A 324 17.52 20.00 -5.83
C PRO A 324 17.74 19.01 -4.68
N GLY A 325 18.07 17.76 -5.02
CA GLY A 325 18.35 16.69 -4.07
C GLY A 325 17.14 16.19 -3.27
N TYR A 326 15.92 16.60 -3.61
CA TYR A 326 14.71 16.19 -2.89
C TYR A 326 14.49 14.67 -2.97
N LEU A 327 14.55 14.09 -4.17
CA LEU A 327 14.32 12.65 -4.35
C LEU A 327 15.39 11.81 -3.64
N GLU A 328 16.66 12.22 -3.69
CA GLU A 328 17.76 11.55 -2.99
C GLU A 328 17.56 11.56 -1.48
N LYS A 329 17.17 12.71 -0.90
CA LYS A 329 16.84 12.83 0.53
C LYS A 329 15.65 11.95 0.91
N ARG A 330 14.61 11.92 0.08
CA ARG A 330 13.40 11.11 0.31
C ARG A 330 13.70 9.62 0.20
N GLN A 331 14.55 9.20 -0.74
CA GLN A 331 15.00 7.82 -0.85
C GLN A 331 15.81 7.38 0.38
N ALA A 332 16.74 8.21 0.85
CA ALA A 332 17.49 7.94 2.08
C ALA A 332 16.56 7.85 3.31
N LYS A 333 15.54 8.72 3.37
CA LYS A 333 14.52 8.66 4.42
C LYS A 333 13.70 7.38 4.34
N ALA A 334 13.38 6.88 3.15
CA ALA A 334 12.66 5.62 2.96
C ALA A 334 13.48 4.45 3.51
N ALA A 335 14.77 4.37 3.17
CA ALA A 335 15.68 3.35 3.71
C ALA A 335 15.75 3.43 5.25
N ALA A 336 15.97 4.62 5.80
CA ALA A 336 16.06 4.83 7.25
C ALA A 336 14.78 4.45 8.01
N LEU A 337 13.59 4.65 7.41
CA LEU A 337 12.33 4.18 8.00
C LEU A 337 12.27 2.65 8.05
N HIS A 338 12.67 1.98 6.97
CA HIS A 338 12.66 0.51 6.93
C HIS A 338 13.66 -0.07 7.92
N ASP A 339 14.86 0.51 8.01
CA ASP A 339 15.85 0.11 9.01
C ASP A 339 15.30 0.30 10.43
N TYR A 340 14.73 1.48 10.73
CA TYR A 340 14.12 1.75 12.05
C TYR A 340 13.10 0.68 12.45
N TYR A 341 12.17 0.32 11.57
CA TYR A 341 11.15 -0.68 11.90
C TYR A 341 11.73 -2.10 11.95
N ALA A 342 12.54 -2.49 10.97
CA ALA A 342 13.11 -3.84 10.91
C ALA A 342 14.07 -4.13 12.09
N ASP A 343 14.77 -3.11 12.59
CA ASP A 343 15.78 -3.26 13.65
C ASP A 343 15.17 -3.49 15.05
N HIS A 344 13.85 -3.43 15.21
CA HIS A 344 13.18 -3.87 16.45
C HIS A 344 13.40 -5.36 16.74
N CYS A 345 13.73 -6.15 15.71
CA CYS A 345 14.12 -7.56 15.84
C CYS A 345 15.61 -7.79 15.52
N LEU A 346 16.44 -6.72 15.54
CA LEU A 346 17.83 -6.80 15.12
C LEU A 346 18.55 -7.94 15.85
N THR A 347 19.04 -8.87 15.06
CA THR A 347 19.80 -10.02 15.54
C THR A 347 21.13 -10.00 14.83
N VAL A 348 22.25 -10.03 15.57
CA VAL A 348 23.59 -9.99 14.99
C VAL A 348 24.31 -11.30 15.34
N CYS A 349 24.73 -12.04 14.32
CA CYS A 349 25.53 -13.24 14.48
C CYS A 349 26.56 -13.37 13.34
N ASN A 350 27.38 -14.43 13.39
CA ASN A 350 28.44 -14.66 12.40
C ASN A 350 27.90 -15.03 11.00
N ASP A 351 26.60 -15.32 10.88
CA ASP A 351 25.93 -15.57 9.60
C ASP A 351 25.00 -14.39 9.23
N PRO A 352 25.41 -13.49 8.33
CA PRO A 352 24.60 -12.32 7.97
C PRO A 352 23.25 -12.72 7.35
N ARG A 353 23.12 -13.93 6.78
CA ARG A 353 21.84 -14.41 6.25
C ARG A 353 20.78 -14.48 7.34
N PHE A 354 21.16 -14.90 8.55
CA PHE A 354 20.25 -14.96 9.68
C PHE A 354 19.80 -13.55 10.10
N THR A 355 20.72 -12.60 10.19
CA THR A 355 20.43 -11.18 10.47
C THR A 355 19.39 -10.60 9.50
N TYR A 356 19.59 -10.77 8.19
CA TYR A 356 18.66 -10.21 7.21
C TYR A 356 17.36 -11.01 7.11
N TYR A 357 17.41 -12.32 7.36
CA TYR A 357 16.21 -13.15 7.44
C TYR A 357 15.29 -12.73 8.60
N THR A 358 15.82 -12.46 9.79
CA THR A 358 14.99 -12.00 10.92
C THR A 358 14.36 -10.64 10.62
N ARG A 359 15.13 -9.71 10.04
CA ARG A 359 14.64 -8.38 9.62
C ARG A 359 13.49 -8.49 8.61
N GLN A 360 13.66 -9.30 7.55
CA GLN A 360 12.61 -9.51 6.54
C GLN A 360 11.38 -10.20 7.14
N THR A 361 11.57 -11.26 7.93
CA THR A 361 10.42 -11.98 8.52
C THR A 361 9.65 -11.13 9.53
N TYR A 362 10.32 -10.24 10.26
CA TYR A 362 9.66 -9.27 11.12
C TYR A 362 8.88 -8.22 10.32
N LEU A 363 9.47 -7.70 9.24
CA LEU A 363 8.78 -6.82 8.28
C LEU A 363 7.49 -7.48 7.76
N ASP A 364 7.58 -8.71 7.25
CA ASP A 364 6.42 -9.46 6.75
C ASP A 364 5.37 -9.71 7.85
N ASN A 365 5.82 -9.98 9.08
CA ASN A 365 4.93 -10.18 10.23
C ASN A 365 4.11 -8.93 10.55
N PHE A 366 4.76 -7.76 10.66
CA PHE A 366 4.04 -6.54 11.01
C PHE A 366 3.30 -5.91 9.83
N LEU A 367 3.67 -6.18 8.56
CA LEU A 367 2.85 -5.74 7.43
C LEU A 367 1.49 -6.46 7.39
N ARG A 368 1.41 -7.68 7.95
CA ARG A 368 0.15 -8.43 8.08
C ARG A 368 -0.56 -8.15 9.42
N GLY A 369 0.16 -8.06 10.53
CA GLY A 369 -0.40 -7.87 11.88
C GLY A 369 -0.49 -6.42 12.36
N GLY A 370 0.31 -5.54 11.78
CA GLY A 370 0.52 -4.15 12.18
C GLY A 370 1.78 -3.96 13.02
N PHE A 371 2.37 -2.77 12.92
CA PHE A 371 3.43 -2.31 13.81
C PHE A 371 2.83 -1.43 14.92
N SER A 372 3.18 -1.70 16.18
CA SER A 372 2.65 -0.95 17.32
C SER A 372 3.48 0.30 17.58
N LEU A 373 2.91 1.47 17.28
CA LEU A 373 3.41 2.76 17.74
C LEU A 373 2.88 3.08 19.13
N ASN A 374 3.58 3.97 19.83
CA ASN A 374 3.20 4.44 21.16
C ASN A 374 2.93 5.95 21.09
N LEU A 375 1.65 6.35 21.03
CA LEU A 375 1.23 7.75 20.90
C LEU A 375 1.11 8.40 22.29
N GLY A 376 1.46 9.69 22.39
CA GLY A 376 1.51 10.44 23.65
C GLY A 376 2.93 10.88 24.04
N GLY A 377 3.00 11.95 24.82
CA GLY A 377 4.26 12.59 25.23
C GLY A 377 4.90 11.98 26.48
N THR A 378 5.35 12.81 27.41
CA THR A 378 6.07 12.40 28.64
C THR A 378 5.20 11.67 29.68
N GLY A 379 3.89 11.57 29.44
CA GLY A 379 2.92 10.88 30.29
C GLY A 379 2.64 9.43 29.84
N LYS A 380 1.36 9.05 29.86
CA LYS A 380 0.92 7.72 29.42
C LYS A 380 1.04 7.61 27.90
N LYS A 381 1.73 6.57 27.44
CA LYS A 381 1.77 6.21 26.03
C LYS A 381 0.71 5.18 25.72
N THR A 382 -0.09 5.45 24.69
CA THR A 382 -1.18 4.57 24.25
C THR A 382 -0.77 3.86 22.95
N PRO A 383 -0.76 2.52 22.93
CA PRO A 383 -0.42 1.75 21.73
C PRO A 383 -1.42 1.99 20.59
N TYR A 384 -0.90 2.13 19.37
CA TYR A 384 -1.68 2.26 18.15
C TYR A 384 -1.01 1.49 17.00
N TYR A 385 -1.77 0.67 16.28
CA TYR A 385 -1.24 -0.13 15.18
C TYR A 385 -1.30 0.62 13.84
N VAL A 386 -0.20 0.55 13.10
CA VAL A 386 -0.06 1.06 11.73
C VAL A 386 0.44 -0.04 10.78
N PHE A 387 0.38 0.23 9.48
CA PHE A 387 0.92 -0.58 8.37
C PHE A 387 0.27 -1.95 8.13
N SER A 388 -0.60 -2.44 9.01
CA SER A 388 -1.28 -3.73 8.82
C SER A 388 -2.14 -3.72 7.55
N ARG A 389 -2.13 -4.80 6.78
CA ARG A 389 -3.09 -5.03 5.70
C ARG A 389 -3.32 -6.52 5.47
N LYS A 390 -4.46 -6.85 4.88
CA LYS A 390 -4.74 -8.21 4.43
C LYS A 390 -3.75 -8.55 3.31
N HIS A 391 -3.23 -9.77 3.38
CA HIS A 391 -2.22 -10.33 2.48
C HIS A 391 -2.84 -10.79 1.15
N GLY A 392 -3.59 -9.89 0.52
CA GLY A 392 -3.98 -9.99 -0.88
C GLY A 392 -2.88 -9.44 -1.76
N ASP A 393 -2.55 -10.20 -2.81
CA ASP A 393 -1.48 -9.92 -3.76
C ASP A 393 -1.81 -10.59 -5.10
N LEU A 394 -0.88 -10.60 -6.05
CA LEU A 394 -1.12 -11.17 -7.38
C LEU A 394 -1.34 -12.70 -7.33
N GLU A 395 -0.77 -13.42 -6.36
CA GLU A 395 -0.91 -14.87 -6.17
C GLU A 395 -2.10 -15.24 -5.28
N ARG A 396 -2.60 -14.28 -4.50
CA ARG A 396 -3.77 -14.38 -3.63
C ARG A 396 -4.82 -13.33 -4.03
N ASP A 397 -5.17 -13.32 -5.31
CA ASP A 397 -6.07 -12.35 -5.94
C ASP A 397 -7.51 -12.38 -5.39
N TYR A 398 -7.90 -13.49 -4.75
CA TYR A 398 -9.15 -13.65 -4.00
C TYR A 398 -9.19 -12.86 -2.68
N ASN A 399 -8.04 -12.49 -2.12
CA ASN A 399 -7.98 -11.73 -0.87
C ASN A 399 -8.13 -10.22 -1.17
N TYR A 400 -9.27 -9.64 -0.85
CA TYR A 400 -9.45 -8.18 -0.93
C TYR A 400 -8.64 -7.46 0.16
N PHE A 401 -7.56 -6.79 -0.24
CA PHE A 401 -6.74 -5.99 0.65
C PHE A 401 -7.19 -4.53 0.68
N LYS A 402 -7.01 -3.88 1.83
CA LYS A 402 -7.20 -2.44 2.00
C LYS A 402 -6.00 -1.85 2.75
N LEU A 403 -5.52 -0.71 2.29
CA LEU A 403 -4.42 0.07 2.84
C LEU A 403 -4.85 1.54 2.82
N ALA A 404 -5.38 2.05 3.94
CA ALA A 404 -6.03 3.35 3.97
C ALA A 404 -5.09 4.48 3.52
N PRO A 405 -5.53 5.39 2.63
CA PRO A 405 -4.72 6.51 2.17
C PRO A 405 -4.72 7.66 3.17
N THR A 406 -4.25 7.39 4.38
CA THR A 406 -4.19 8.35 5.48
C THR A 406 -2.85 8.28 6.17
N PHE A 407 -2.49 9.31 6.91
CA PHE A 407 -1.47 9.20 7.94
C PHE A 407 -1.84 8.12 8.94
N TYR A 408 -0.82 7.59 9.62
CA TYR A 408 -0.96 6.46 10.54
C TYR A 408 -1.79 5.32 9.92
N SER A 409 -1.54 5.05 8.62
CA SER A 409 -2.36 4.14 7.82
C SER A 409 -2.46 2.77 8.46
N HIS A 410 -3.66 2.20 8.43
CA HIS A 410 -3.91 0.80 8.72
C HIS A 410 -4.98 0.27 7.75
N GLY A 411 -4.95 -1.04 7.55
CA GLY A 411 -5.82 -1.79 6.67
C GLY A 411 -6.77 -2.73 7.41
N ASN A 412 -7.31 -3.69 6.65
CA ASN A 412 -8.06 -4.83 7.16
C ASN A 412 -7.15 -6.04 7.42
N GLY A 413 -7.66 -7.08 8.08
CA GLY A 413 -7.00 -8.36 8.26
C GLY A 413 -7.99 -9.44 8.68
N ASN A 414 -7.65 -10.73 8.59
CA ASN A 414 -8.50 -11.76 9.19
C ASN A 414 -8.11 -11.96 10.65
N PHE A 415 -9.10 -12.30 11.49
CA PHE A 415 -8.94 -12.47 12.93
C PHE A 415 -7.74 -13.31 13.31
N ARG A 416 -7.67 -14.55 12.79
CA ARG A 416 -6.57 -15.47 13.09
C ARG A 416 -5.22 -14.94 12.66
N ASP A 417 -5.14 -14.37 11.46
CA ASP A 417 -3.88 -13.91 10.88
C ASP A 417 -3.28 -12.80 11.75
N VAL A 418 -4.09 -11.78 12.08
CA VAL A 418 -3.65 -10.65 12.92
C VAL A 418 -3.30 -11.12 14.32
N LEU A 419 -4.12 -11.99 14.93
CA LEU A 419 -3.85 -12.53 16.27
C LEU A 419 -2.51 -13.28 16.31
N GLN A 420 -2.27 -14.17 15.35
CA GLN A 420 -1.02 -14.91 15.24
C GLN A 420 0.19 -14.00 15.06
N ASN A 421 0.09 -12.95 14.24
CA ASN A 421 1.20 -12.02 14.05
C ASN A 421 1.53 -11.25 15.33
N ARG A 422 0.51 -10.90 16.11
CA ARG A 422 0.63 -10.08 17.32
C ARG A 422 1.03 -10.85 18.59
N ARG A 423 1.16 -12.18 18.50
CA ARG A 423 1.45 -13.03 19.66
C ARG A 423 2.78 -12.75 20.33
N CYS A 424 3.75 -12.27 19.58
CA CYS A 424 5.09 -11.96 20.08
C CYS A 424 5.29 -10.48 20.42
N ASP A 425 4.28 -9.63 20.24
CA ASP A 425 4.48 -8.18 20.29
C ASP A 425 4.95 -7.68 21.65
N ASN A 426 4.56 -8.34 22.76
CA ASN A 426 5.01 -7.94 24.09
C ASN A 426 6.53 -8.08 24.29
N PHE A 427 7.22 -8.90 23.49
CA PHE A 427 8.68 -8.96 23.47
C PHE A 427 9.32 -7.74 22.77
N PHE A 428 8.58 -7.11 21.85
CA PHE A 428 9.06 -5.99 21.03
C PHE A 428 8.52 -4.63 21.51
N ASN A 429 7.37 -4.60 22.19
CA ASN A 429 6.75 -3.40 22.74
C ASN A 429 6.06 -3.68 24.09
N ALA A 430 6.76 -3.38 25.18
CA ALA A 430 6.27 -3.58 26.55
C ALA A 430 5.07 -2.67 26.93
N HIS A 431 4.79 -1.61 26.17
CA HIS A 431 3.63 -0.74 26.41
C HIS A 431 2.29 -1.38 26.03
N LEU A 432 2.31 -2.46 25.22
CA LEU A 432 1.09 -3.17 24.83
C LEU A 432 0.40 -3.82 26.03
N LYS A 433 1.15 -4.46 26.93
CA LYS A 433 0.61 -5.15 28.10
C LYS A 433 -0.56 -6.08 27.70
N VAL A 434 -1.74 -5.86 28.29
CA VAL A 434 -2.95 -6.66 28.04
C VAL A 434 -3.74 -6.22 26.80
N THR A 435 -3.32 -5.17 26.10
CA THR A 435 -4.07 -4.54 24.99
C THR A 435 -4.51 -5.56 23.94
N ASN A 436 -3.59 -6.38 23.43
CA ASN A 436 -3.92 -7.39 22.43
C ASN A 436 -4.88 -8.45 22.98
N ILE A 437 -4.65 -8.96 24.20
CA ILE A 437 -5.56 -9.94 24.84
C ILE A 437 -6.97 -9.37 24.90
N LYS A 438 -7.11 -8.13 25.36
CA LYS A 438 -8.39 -7.44 25.49
C LYS A 438 -9.08 -7.19 24.16
N THR A 439 -8.33 -6.76 23.14
CA THR A 439 -8.86 -6.59 21.78
C THR A 439 -9.49 -7.89 21.27
N PHE A 440 -8.77 -9.01 21.34
CA PHE A 440 -9.24 -10.27 20.77
C PHE A 440 -10.28 -10.98 21.65
N ALA A 441 -10.14 -10.92 22.97
CA ALA A 441 -11.13 -11.47 23.90
C ALA A 441 -12.49 -10.77 23.74
N CYS A 442 -12.52 -9.44 23.61
CA CYS A 442 -13.76 -8.69 23.41
C CYS A 442 -14.40 -8.88 22.01
N LEU A 443 -13.69 -9.52 21.08
CA LEU A 443 -14.24 -9.92 19.78
C LEU A 443 -14.87 -11.32 19.81
N LEU A 444 -14.76 -12.07 20.92
CA LEU A 444 -15.49 -13.32 21.09
C LEU A 444 -16.96 -13.04 21.41
N GLN A 445 -17.84 -13.81 20.81
CA GLN A 445 -19.27 -13.81 21.04
C GLN A 445 -19.61 -14.70 22.25
N PRO A 446 -20.79 -14.55 22.87
CA PRO A 446 -21.21 -15.41 23.98
C PRO A 446 -21.36 -16.90 23.63
N ASP A 447 -21.32 -17.26 22.35
CA ASP A 447 -21.34 -18.63 21.84
C ASP A 447 -19.94 -19.15 21.44
N GLY A 448 -18.87 -18.42 21.80
CA GLY A 448 -17.48 -18.82 21.62
C GLY A 448 -16.87 -18.53 20.24
N PHE A 449 -17.64 -17.96 19.31
CA PHE A 449 -17.16 -17.63 17.96
C PHE A 449 -16.78 -16.15 17.81
N ASN A 450 -16.29 -15.73 16.65
CA ASN A 450 -15.79 -14.37 16.44
C ASN A 450 -16.03 -13.88 15.00
N PRO A 451 -16.03 -12.56 14.74
CA PRO A 451 -16.01 -12.02 13.39
C PRO A 451 -14.75 -12.47 12.64
N LEU A 452 -14.86 -12.62 11.31
CA LEU A 452 -13.74 -13.07 10.47
C LEU A 452 -12.78 -11.92 10.17
N ILE A 453 -13.32 -10.75 9.84
CA ILE A 453 -12.53 -9.62 9.35
C ILE A 453 -12.35 -8.63 10.51
N ILE A 454 -11.11 -8.27 10.79
CA ILE A 454 -10.73 -7.19 11.71
C ILE A 454 -10.35 -5.97 10.87
N LYS A 455 -10.82 -4.80 11.31
CA LYS A 455 -10.54 -3.49 10.73
C LYS A 455 -9.79 -2.62 11.74
N GLY A 456 -9.85 -1.31 11.55
CA GLY A 456 -9.23 -0.33 12.44
C GLY A 456 -9.88 -0.20 13.80
N THR A 457 -9.17 0.50 14.67
CA THR A 457 -9.71 0.99 15.93
C THR A 457 -10.38 2.34 15.72
N LYS A 458 -11.58 2.50 16.26
CA LYS A 458 -12.30 3.77 16.32
C LYS A 458 -12.21 4.36 17.72
N TYR A 459 -12.25 5.68 17.76
CA TYR A 459 -12.19 6.47 18.98
C TYR A 459 -13.37 7.45 19.00
N LEU A 460 -13.96 7.63 20.18
CA LEU A 460 -15.02 8.61 20.41
C LEU A 460 -14.73 9.36 21.70
N LEU A 461 -14.66 10.69 21.61
CA LEU A 461 -14.38 11.55 22.76
C LEU A 461 -15.68 12.12 23.32
N THR A 462 -16.18 11.51 24.40
CA THR A 462 -17.43 11.91 25.07
C THR A 462 -17.19 12.79 26.29
N ASP A 463 -15.99 12.77 26.87
CA ASP A 463 -15.61 13.63 27.99
C ASP A 463 -15.44 15.08 27.53
N GLN A 464 -16.34 15.95 28.00
CA GLN A 464 -16.35 17.37 27.67
C GLN A 464 -15.07 18.08 28.12
N ALA A 465 -14.50 17.70 29.28
CA ALA A 465 -13.27 18.31 29.77
C ALA A 465 -12.07 17.94 28.88
N ALA A 466 -12.00 16.69 28.43
CA ALA A 466 -10.99 16.23 27.48
C ALA A 466 -11.15 16.90 26.11
N LYS A 467 -12.39 17.08 25.64
CA LYS A 467 -12.69 17.79 24.39
C LYS A 467 -12.25 19.25 24.47
N GLU A 468 -12.57 19.96 25.55
CA GLU A 468 -12.12 21.33 25.77
C GLU A 468 -10.58 21.44 25.83
N LEU A 469 -9.92 20.48 26.48
CA LEU A 469 -8.46 20.43 26.54
C LEU A 469 -7.83 20.27 25.16
N ALA A 470 -8.42 19.45 24.29
CA ALA A 470 -8.01 19.29 22.90
C ALA A 470 -8.23 20.58 22.08
N LEU A 471 -9.39 21.24 22.23
CA LEU A 471 -9.71 22.48 21.54
C LEU A 471 -8.82 23.67 21.96
N ARG A 472 -8.23 23.62 23.15
CA ARG A 472 -7.22 24.60 23.60
C ARG A 472 -5.88 24.44 22.88
N GLN A 473 -5.64 23.31 22.20
CA GLN A 473 -4.39 23.08 21.46
C GLN A 473 -4.36 23.72 20.06
N VAL A 474 -5.47 24.34 19.64
CA VAL A 474 -5.61 25.00 18.34
C VAL A 474 -6.06 26.45 18.51
N ALA A 475 -5.85 27.27 17.48
CA ALA A 475 -6.31 28.65 17.44
C ALA A 475 -7.86 28.71 17.46
N ALA A 476 -8.41 29.82 17.97
CA ALA A 476 -9.87 29.99 18.08
C ALA A 476 -10.61 29.82 16.75
N ALA A 477 -9.99 30.22 15.63
CA ALA A 477 -10.54 30.10 14.27
C ALA A 477 -10.66 28.65 13.77
N ASP A 478 -9.93 27.70 14.36
CA ASP A 478 -9.89 26.30 13.94
C ASP A 478 -10.69 25.38 14.87
N ARG A 479 -11.14 25.89 16.03
CA ARG A 479 -11.86 25.11 17.04
C ARG A 479 -13.13 24.47 16.50
N ALA A 480 -13.94 25.19 15.74
CA ALA A 480 -15.19 24.66 15.20
C ALA A 480 -14.97 23.45 14.28
N ARG A 481 -13.93 23.49 13.44
CA ARG A 481 -13.58 22.40 12.51
C ARG A 481 -13.10 21.16 13.26
N LEU A 482 -12.23 21.35 14.26
CA LEU A 482 -11.77 20.26 15.11
C LEU A 482 -12.92 19.68 15.95
N GLU A 483 -13.79 20.54 16.49
CA GLU A 483 -14.96 20.15 17.28
C GLU A 483 -15.92 19.26 16.49
N GLU A 484 -16.19 19.59 15.22
CA GLU A 484 -17.04 18.76 14.37
C GLU A 484 -16.47 17.34 14.24
N LEU A 485 -15.17 17.22 13.97
CA LEU A 485 -14.53 15.91 13.81
C LEU A 485 -14.51 15.10 15.11
N LEU A 486 -14.24 15.76 16.24
CA LEU A 486 -14.23 15.13 17.57
C LEU A 486 -15.64 14.74 18.06
N SER A 487 -16.70 15.28 17.46
CA SER A 487 -18.09 14.91 17.79
C SER A 487 -18.54 13.58 17.19
N LYS A 488 -17.76 13.00 16.27
CA LYS A 488 -18.04 11.74 15.57
C LYS A 488 -16.94 10.72 15.84
N PRO A 489 -17.18 9.41 15.63
CA PRO A 489 -16.12 8.41 15.67
C PRO A 489 -14.96 8.72 14.70
N PHE A 490 -13.73 8.75 15.21
CA PHE A 490 -12.54 9.11 14.43
C PHE A 490 -11.43 8.07 14.51
N SER A 491 -10.44 8.19 13.63
CA SER A 491 -9.13 7.51 13.73
C SER A 491 -8.02 8.56 13.85
N PRO A 492 -6.86 8.23 14.48
CA PRO A 492 -5.72 9.15 14.52
C PRO A 492 -5.28 9.66 13.15
N GLY A 493 -5.35 8.80 12.12
CA GLY A 493 -5.07 9.17 10.74
C GLY A 493 -6.00 10.22 10.16
N ALA A 494 -7.31 10.15 10.45
CA ALA A 494 -8.28 11.15 10.00
C ALA A 494 -8.01 12.52 10.64
N ILE A 495 -7.71 12.56 11.94
CA ILE A 495 -7.33 13.79 12.66
C ILE A 495 -6.06 14.39 12.04
N ALA A 496 -5.02 13.57 11.86
CA ALA A 496 -3.73 14.00 11.33
C ALA A 496 -3.83 14.54 9.89
N ASN A 497 -4.63 13.89 9.04
CA ASN A 497 -4.91 14.36 7.69
C ASN A 497 -5.62 15.72 7.70
N LEU A 498 -6.66 15.89 8.52
CA LEU A 498 -7.38 17.18 8.63
C LEU A 498 -6.43 18.30 9.04
N ILE A 499 -5.66 18.10 10.11
CA ILE A 499 -4.72 19.09 10.63
C ILE A 499 -3.75 19.55 9.55
N THR A 500 -3.27 18.62 8.73
CA THR A 500 -2.30 18.91 7.67
C THR A 500 -2.94 19.57 6.46
N ALA A 501 -4.10 19.07 6.01
CA ALA A 501 -4.82 19.61 4.86
C ALA A 501 -5.29 21.05 5.10
N GLU A 502 -5.76 21.34 6.31
CA GLU A 502 -6.26 22.66 6.71
C GLU A 502 -5.16 23.60 7.23
N GLY A 503 -3.92 23.11 7.35
CA GLY A 503 -2.81 23.89 7.91
C GLY A 503 -3.02 24.31 9.38
N ILE A 504 -3.79 23.53 10.14
CA ILE A 504 -4.09 23.81 11.56
C ILE A 504 -2.79 23.69 12.36
N LYS A 505 -2.44 24.75 13.07
CA LYS A 505 -1.25 24.77 13.94
C LYS A 505 -1.60 24.26 15.33
N LEU A 506 -0.92 23.21 15.75
CA LEU A 506 -1.00 22.67 17.11
C LEU A 506 0.00 23.37 18.04
N SER A 507 -0.37 23.57 19.30
CA SER A 507 0.56 24.00 20.35
C SER A 507 1.49 22.89 20.84
N THR A 508 1.21 21.64 20.52
CA THR A 508 2.02 20.46 20.85
C THR A 508 2.37 19.66 19.61
N PRO A 509 3.41 18.82 19.64
CA PRO A 509 3.67 17.86 18.57
C PRO A 509 2.45 16.98 18.27
N LEU A 510 2.25 16.64 16.99
CA LEU A 510 1.12 15.84 16.54
C LEU A 510 0.98 14.49 17.29
N PRO A 511 2.04 13.69 17.52
CA PRO A 511 1.93 12.44 18.28
C PRO A 511 1.43 12.64 19.72
N ASP A 512 1.78 13.76 20.35
CA ASP A 512 1.35 14.08 21.72
C ASP A 512 -0.12 14.49 21.74
N PHE A 513 -0.55 15.28 20.75
CA PHE A 513 -1.95 15.65 20.56
C PHE A 513 -2.83 14.42 20.29
N LEU A 514 -2.39 13.51 19.42
CA LEU A 514 -3.11 12.26 19.17
C LEU A 514 -3.17 11.39 20.42
N GLY A 515 -2.07 11.30 21.19
CA GLY A 515 -2.04 10.59 22.46
C GLY A 515 -3.04 11.14 23.47
N LEU A 516 -3.13 12.46 23.60
CA LEU A 516 -4.12 13.15 24.44
C LEU A 516 -5.55 12.73 24.09
N LEU A 517 -5.88 12.70 22.78
CA LEU A 517 -7.20 12.34 22.30
C LEU A 517 -7.54 10.88 22.63
N ILE A 518 -6.64 9.95 22.29
CA ILE A 518 -6.96 8.52 22.41
C ILE A 518 -6.90 8.00 23.85
N GLU A 519 -6.16 8.67 24.74
CA GLU A 519 -6.11 8.29 26.16
C GLU A 519 -7.47 8.47 26.84
N LYS A 520 -8.21 9.53 26.48
CA LYS A 520 -9.50 9.90 27.08
C LYS A 520 -10.70 9.43 26.25
N ALA A 521 -10.47 8.88 25.06
CA ALA A 521 -11.53 8.42 24.19
C ALA A 521 -12.01 7.01 24.58
N HIS A 522 -13.31 6.80 24.39
CA HIS A 522 -13.87 5.47 24.24
C HIS A 522 -13.32 4.82 22.97
N THR A 523 -13.03 3.53 23.01
CA THR A 523 -12.40 2.83 21.89
C THR A 523 -12.97 1.46 21.66
N TRP A 524 -13.12 1.08 20.39
CA TRP A 524 -13.49 -0.28 19.98
C TRP A 524 -12.78 -0.66 18.68
N THR A 525 -12.69 -1.95 18.44
CA THR A 525 -12.17 -2.50 17.18
C THR A 525 -13.34 -2.75 16.24
N GLU A 526 -13.27 -2.20 15.03
CA GLU A 526 -14.23 -2.53 13.98
C GLU A 526 -13.95 -3.94 13.44
N ALA A 527 -15.01 -4.69 13.18
CA ALA A 527 -14.91 -6.04 12.65
C ALA A 527 -16.19 -6.40 11.87
N ASP A 528 -16.08 -7.34 10.94
CA ASP A 528 -17.22 -7.83 10.17
C ASP A 528 -17.33 -9.35 10.23
N PHE A 529 -18.58 -9.82 10.14
CA PHE A 529 -18.84 -11.20 9.75
C PHE A 529 -18.29 -11.47 8.33
N GLY A 530 -17.78 -12.68 8.12
CA GLY A 530 -17.27 -13.12 6.82
C GLY A 530 -18.10 -14.26 6.26
N GLU A 531 -17.46 -15.33 5.80
CA GLU A 531 -18.17 -16.49 5.22
C GLU A 531 -18.82 -17.40 6.29
N GLY A 532 -18.33 -17.33 7.54
CA GLY A 532 -18.77 -18.22 8.61
C GLY A 532 -17.95 -18.10 9.89
N TYR A 533 -17.92 -19.18 10.67
CA TYR A 533 -17.19 -19.26 11.93
C TYR A 533 -16.25 -20.47 11.96
N TRP A 534 -15.05 -20.27 12.50
CA TRP A 534 -13.99 -21.27 12.55
C TRP A 534 -13.75 -21.72 13.98
N ILE A 535 -13.74 -23.03 14.21
CA ILE A 535 -13.67 -23.64 15.53
C ILE A 535 -12.29 -23.49 16.21
N ASP A 536 -11.24 -23.21 15.43
CA ASP A 536 -9.87 -23.05 15.92
C ASP A 536 -9.55 -21.61 16.38
N HIS A 537 -10.31 -20.60 15.94
CA HIS A 537 -9.94 -19.19 16.11
C HIS A 537 -9.70 -18.76 17.57
N TRP A 538 -10.55 -19.20 18.51
CA TRP A 538 -10.42 -18.80 19.91
C TRP A 538 -9.13 -19.34 20.56
N THR A 539 -8.61 -20.49 20.08
CA THR A 539 -7.45 -21.14 20.69
C THR A 539 -6.20 -20.27 20.65
N TYR A 540 -6.06 -19.42 19.63
CA TYR A 540 -4.91 -18.52 19.50
C TYR A 540 -4.89 -17.42 20.56
N LEU A 541 -6.03 -17.10 21.20
CA LEU A 541 -6.06 -16.19 22.34
C LEU A 541 -5.16 -16.69 23.49
N LEU A 542 -5.03 -18.02 23.63
CA LEU A 542 -4.14 -18.64 24.61
C LEU A 542 -2.67 -18.29 24.36
N ASP A 543 -2.23 -18.16 23.10
CA ASP A 543 -0.86 -17.74 22.77
C ASP A 543 -0.55 -16.34 23.32
N LEU A 544 -1.54 -15.42 23.24
CA LEU A 544 -1.41 -14.06 23.78
C LEU A 544 -1.28 -14.08 25.31
N ILE A 545 -2.14 -14.87 25.96
CA ILE A 545 -2.18 -15.01 27.42
C ILE A 545 -0.88 -15.63 27.92
N GLN A 546 -0.43 -16.72 27.30
CA GLN A 546 0.82 -17.40 27.65
C GLN A 546 2.02 -16.47 27.46
N THR A 547 2.08 -15.75 26.34
CA THR A 547 3.19 -14.80 26.10
C THR A 547 3.19 -13.65 27.11
N TYR A 548 2.01 -13.10 27.44
CA TYR A 548 1.91 -12.05 28.45
C TYR A 548 2.36 -12.54 29.83
N LEU A 549 1.88 -13.71 30.28
CA LEU A 549 2.21 -14.25 31.60
C LEU A 549 3.65 -14.79 31.69
N ALA A 550 4.28 -15.12 30.57
CA ALA A 550 5.71 -15.41 30.54
C ALA A 550 6.55 -14.17 30.89
N LEU A 551 6.05 -12.96 30.61
CA LEU A 551 6.70 -11.68 30.89
C LEU A 551 6.21 -11.03 32.20
N TYR A 552 4.95 -11.25 32.57
CA TYR A 552 4.26 -10.65 33.72
C TYR A 552 3.48 -11.71 34.52
N PRO A 553 4.15 -12.72 35.10
CA PRO A 553 3.50 -13.80 35.83
C PRO A 553 2.70 -13.32 37.05
N GLU A 554 3.11 -12.21 37.66
CA GLU A 554 2.46 -11.57 38.81
C GLU A 554 1.06 -11.01 38.48
N GLU A 555 0.80 -10.73 37.21
CA GLU A 555 -0.46 -10.14 36.74
C GLU A 555 -1.55 -11.20 36.48
N LEU A 556 -1.30 -12.48 36.80
CA LEU A 556 -2.25 -13.58 36.53
C LEU A 556 -3.65 -13.32 37.08
N THR A 557 -3.75 -13.02 38.37
CA THR A 557 -5.04 -12.76 39.04
C THR A 557 -5.72 -11.52 38.46
N GLN A 558 -4.93 -10.46 38.23
CA GLN A 558 -5.40 -9.21 37.67
C GLN A 558 -5.99 -9.40 36.27
N LEU A 559 -5.27 -10.12 35.41
CA LEU A 559 -5.64 -10.44 34.03
C LEU A 559 -6.91 -11.30 33.96
N LEU A 560 -6.95 -12.39 34.74
CA LEU A 560 -8.01 -13.40 34.62
C LEU A 560 -9.31 -13.00 35.31
N SER A 561 -9.22 -12.37 36.49
CA SER A 561 -10.37 -12.26 37.40
C SER A 561 -10.65 -10.86 37.95
N THR A 562 -9.67 -9.95 38.02
CA THR A 562 -9.87 -8.63 38.65
C THR A 562 -10.35 -7.58 37.65
N ASP A 563 -9.82 -7.55 36.42
CA ASP A 563 -10.30 -6.62 35.38
C ASP A 563 -11.71 -7.02 34.89
N GLN A 564 -12.73 -6.31 35.36
CA GLN A 564 -14.15 -6.52 34.99
C GLN A 564 -14.59 -5.68 33.78
N THR A 565 -13.66 -5.19 32.96
CA THR A 565 -14.00 -4.32 31.82
C THR A 565 -14.04 -5.04 30.47
N TYR A 566 -13.99 -6.38 30.45
CA TYR A 566 -14.20 -7.18 29.25
C TYR A 566 -15.68 -7.21 28.86
N THR A 567 -15.96 -7.39 27.57
CA THR A 567 -17.31 -7.55 27.02
C THR A 567 -17.29 -8.64 25.95
N PHE A 568 -18.45 -8.96 25.39
CA PHE A 568 -18.57 -9.88 24.25
C PHE A 568 -18.96 -9.13 22.98
N TYR A 569 -18.62 -9.71 21.84
CA TYR A 569 -19.04 -9.26 20.53
C TYR A 569 -20.49 -9.64 20.24
N ASP A 570 -21.24 -8.69 19.70
CA ASP A 570 -22.64 -8.82 19.31
C ASP A 570 -22.76 -8.86 17.79
N SER A 571 -23.22 -10.01 17.26
CA SER A 571 -23.39 -10.24 15.83
C SER A 571 -24.87 -10.41 15.46
N GLY A 572 -25.26 -9.89 14.30
CA GLY A 572 -26.54 -10.17 13.66
C GLY A 572 -26.62 -11.58 13.06
N VAL A 573 -25.50 -12.30 12.97
CA VAL A 573 -25.45 -13.69 12.50
C VAL A 573 -25.46 -14.64 13.69
N LYS A 574 -26.37 -15.62 13.68
CA LYS A 574 -26.53 -16.60 14.76
C LYS A 574 -26.35 -18.01 14.26
N ILE A 575 -25.88 -18.86 15.17
CA ILE A 575 -25.78 -20.30 14.95
C ILE A 575 -27.13 -20.95 15.23
N LEU A 576 -27.61 -21.75 14.28
CA LEU A 576 -28.86 -22.46 14.42
C LEU A 576 -28.78 -23.58 15.46
N PRO A 577 -29.90 -23.92 16.13
CA PRO A 577 -29.98 -25.08 17.01
C PRO A 577 -29.54 -26.37 16.33
N ARG A 578 -29.02 -27.33 17.10
CA ARG A 578 -28.57 -28.63 16.58
C ARG A 578 -29.63 -29.33 15.73
N SER A 579 -30.90 -29.27 16.14
CA SER A 579 -32.04 -29.86 15.43
C SER A 579 -32.27 -29.32 14.01
N LYS A 580 -31.69 -28.16 13.66
CA LYS A 580 -31.83 -27.54 12.34
C LYS A 580 -30.60 -27.71 11.45
N LYS A 581 -29.44 -28.03 12.03
CA LYS A 581 -28.16 -28.06 11.29
C LYS A 581 -27.48 -29.43 11.25
N TYR A 582 -27.86 -30.37 12.11
CA TYR A 582 -27.29 -31.73 12.13
C TYR A 582 -28.12 -32.61 11.19
N VAL A 583 -27.49 -33.14 10.15
CA VAL A 583 -28.12 -34.02 9.17
C VAL A 583 -27.32 -35.31 9.04
N LEU A 584 -28.00 -36.43 8.83
CA LEU A 584 -27.34 -37.70 8.51
C LEU A 584 -27.21 -37.81 6.99
N THR A 585 -25.99 -37.91 6.48
CA THR A 585 -25.72 -38.21 5.06
C THR A 585 -25.27 -39.65 4.89
N GLY A 586 -25.16 -40.13 3.65
CA GLY A 586 -24.58 -41.44 3.35
C GLY A 586 -23.15 -41.63 3.90
N ASP A 587 -22.41 -40.53 4.06
CA ASP A 587 -21.06 -40.50 4.62
C ASP A 587 -21.03 -40.21 6.14
N GLY A 588 -22.18 -40.28 6.81
CA GLY A 588 -22.33 -40.05 8.24
C GLY A 588 -22.86 -38.67 8.64
N PRO A 589 -22.83 -38.32 9.94
CA PRO A 589 -23.37 -37.07 10.44
C PRO A 589 -22.60 -35.85 9.93
N ARG A 590 -23.32 -34.86 9.40
CA ARG A 590 -22.78 -33.58 8.91
C ARG A 590 -23.49 -32.39 9.55
N GLN A 591 -22.81 -31.24 9.56
CA GLN A 591 -23.44 -29.95 9.84
C GLN A 591 -23.55 -29.15 8.55
N THR A 592 -24.76 -28.75 8.16
CA THR A 592 -25.02 -27.92 6.97
C THR A 592 -25.95 -26.76 7.34
N ALA A 593 -25.90 -25.66 6.56
CA ALA A 593 -26.73 -24.47 6.76
C ALA A 593 -26.78 -24.00 8.23
N ALA A 594 -25.63 -23.99 8.91
CA ALA A 594 -25.54 -23.79 10.36
C ALA A 594 -25.81 -22.35 10.83
N LEU A 595 -25.94 -21.41 9.90
CA LEU A 595 -25.99 -19.97 10.15
C LEU A 595 -27.29 -19.37 9.65
N SER A 596 -27.77 -18.34 10.35
CA SER A 596 -28.89 -17.50 9.94
C SER A 596 -28.57 -16.05 10.28
N VAL A 597 -28.90 -15.14 9.38
CA VAL A 597 -28.92 -13.70 9.68
C VAL A 597 -30.22 -13.37 10.40
N ASP A 598 -30.16 -12.49 11.40
CA ASP A 598 -31.29 -11.94 12.12
C ASP A 598 -31.43 -10.44 11.78
N PRO A 599 -32.28 -10.07 10.80
CA PRO A 599 -32.33 -8.70 10.28
C PRO A 599 -32.64 -7.65 11.36
N ALA A 600 -33.59 -7.96 12.27
CA ALA A 600 -33.96 -7.05 13.34
C ALA A 600 -32.80 -6.82 14.32
N LYS A 601 -32.01 -7.86 14.60
CA LYS A 601 -30.80 -7.73 15.42
C LYS A 601 -29.72 -6.91 14.71
N THR A 602 -29.52 -7.12 13.41
CA THR A 602 -28.57 -6.35 12.60
C THR A 602 -28.93 -4.87 12.62
N GLU A 603 -30.17 -4.51 12.34
CA GLU A 603 -30.65 -3.12 12.37
C GLU A 603 -30.49 -2.49 13.77
N MET A 604 -30.81 -3.24 14.84
CA MET A 604 -30.61 -2.77 16.21
C MET A 604 -29.12 -2.50 16.52
N ILE A 605 -28.21 -3.34 16.02
CA ILE A 605 -26.77 -3.15 16.20
C ILE A 605 -26.28 -1.91 15.44
N GLU A 606 -26.73 -1.74 14.19
CA GLU A 606 -26.36 -0.61 13.31
C GLU A 606 -26.89 0.73 13.82
N ALA A 607 -28.03 0.75 14.50
CA ALA A 607 -28.61 1.96 15.08
C ALA A 607 -27.89 2.47 16.34
N ARG A 608 -26.94 1.71 16.91
CA ARG A 608 -26.17 2.13 18.10
C ARG A 608 -25.16 3.21 17.73
N ALA A 609 -25.20 4.34 18.45
CA ALA A 609 -24.27 5.45 18.22
C ALA A 609 -22.82 5.11 18.62
N ASP A 610 -22.64 4.21 19.60
CA ASP A 610 -21.35 3.82 20.15
C ASP A 610 -21.29 2.32 20.50
N PHE A 611 -20.09 1.75 20.43
CA PHE A 611 -19.82 0.32 20.67
C PHE A 611 -20.88 -0.59 20.02
N PRO A 612 -21.10 -0.48 18.68
CA PRO A 612 -22.23 -1.11 18.03
C PRO A 612 -22.25 -2.62 18.26
N HIS A 613 -21.09 -3.25 18.32
CA HIS A 613 -20.96 -4.69 18.54
C HIS A 613 -20.67 -5.10 19.98
N ALA A 614 -20.85 -4.25 20.99
CA ALA A 614 -20.77 -4.72 22.37
C ALA A 614 -22.10 -5.35 22.80
N VAL A 615 -22.07 -6.53 23.40
CA VAL A 615 -23.27 -7.17 23.96
C VAL A 615 -23.87 -6.29 25.05
N ARG A 616 -25.18 -6.08 25.01
CA ARG A 616 -25.93 -5.26 25.96
C ARG A 616 -26.98 -6.09 26.71
N ALA A 617 -27.18 -5.77 27.99
CA ALA A 617 -28.20 -6.39 28.84
C ALA A 617 -29.62 -6.11 28.31
N GLY A 618 -30.65 -6.72 28.92
CA GLY A 618 -32.05 -6.42 28.58
C GLY A 618 -32.40 -6.70 27.12
N LYS A 619 -31.86 -7.78 26.54
CA LYS A 619 -32.03 -8.17 25.12
C LYS A 619 -31.48 -7.15 24.11
N GLY A 620 -30.39 -6.46 24.46
CA GLY A 620 -29.72 -5.53 23.55
C GLY A 620 -30.06 -4.05 23.77
N HIS A 621 -31.00 -3.75 24.67
CA HIS A 621 -31.48 -2.38 24.95
C HIS A 621 -30.95 -1.77 26.26
N GLY A 622 -30.27 -2.58 27.08
CA GLY A 622 -29.69 -2.12 28.34
C GLY A 622 -28.25 -1.61 28.21
N GLU A 623 -27.57 -1.53 29.35
CA GLU A 623 -26.14 -1.20 29.40
C GLU A 623 -25.27 -2.31 28.81
N ILE A 624 -24.03 -1.97 28.45
CA ILE A 624 -23.05 -2.94 27.97
C ILE A 624 -22.80 -3.98 29.07
N TYR A 625 -22.95 -5.25 28.71
CA TYR A 625 -22.60 -6.35 29.59
C TYR A 625 -21.09 -6.40 29.78
N ARG A 626 -20.67 -6.45 31.05
CA ARG A 626 -19.26 -6.46 31.45
C ARG A 626 -18.93 -7.69 32.27
N THR A 627 -17.73 -8.20 32.08
CA THR A 627 -17.20 -9.40 32.73
C THR A 627 -15.66 -9.32 32.79
N ASN A 628 -15.03 -10.41 33.19
CA ASN A 628 -13.58 -10.61 33.18
C ASN A 628 -13.17 -11.67 32.15
N LEU A 629 -11.85 -11.83 31.96
CA LEU A 629 -11.31 -12.76 30.97
C LEU A 629 -11.68 -14.23 31.25
N LEU A 630 -11.79 -14.66 32.50
CA LEU A 630 -12.31 -16.01 32.80
C LEU A 630 -13.74 -16.17 32.27
N GLY A 631 -14.61 -15.19 32.49
CA GLY A 631 -15.96 -15.21 31.93
C GLY A 631 -15.98 -15.35 30.40
N ILE A 632 -15.02 -14.75 29.69
CA ILE A 632 -14.86 -14.90 28.24
C ILE A 632 -14.36 -16.29 27.85
N LEU A 633 -13.43 -16.88 28.61
CA LEU A 633 -12.79 -18.17 28.25
C LEU A 633 -13.67 -19.40 28.56
N PHE A 634 -14.68 -19.25 29.42
CA PHE A 634 -15.57 -20.35 29.81
C PHE A 634 -16.90 -20.42 29.02
N THR A 635 -17.12 -19.49 28.08
CA THR A 635 -18.18 -19.60 27.05
C THR A 635 -17.70 -20.47 25.90
#